data_AF-A0A108CSM0-F1
#
_entry.id   AF-A0A108CSM0-F1
#
_cell.length_a   1.000
_cell.length_b   1.000
_cell.length_c   1.000
_cell.angle_alpha   90.00
_cell.angle_beta   90.00
_cell.angle_gamma   90.00
#
_symmetry.space_group_name_H-M   'P 1'
#
loop_
_entity.id
_entity.type
_entity.pdbx_description
1 polymer ?
#
loop_
_entity_poly.entity_id
_entity_poly.type
_entity_poly.pdbx_seq_one_letter_code
_entity_poly.pdbx_strand_id
1 'polypeptide(L)' 'MQRQGIRVDYHAAWTCVTLGEERRIEEAAEAYMPIGPVIDAQEQAGLIRGAVRLKPWITFKA' A
#
# COMPACT_ATOMS: atom_id res chain seq x y z
N MET A 1 16.94 2.86 -27.43
CA MET A 1 16.68 2.36 -26.06
C MET A 1 16.49 3.57 -25.15
N GLN A 2 15.28 4.13 -25.09
CA GLN A 2 14.99 5.31 -24.29
C GLN A 2 14.69 4.85 -22.86
N ARG A 3 15.55 5.21 -21.89
CA ARG A 3 15.29 4.99 -20.47
C ARG A 3 14.23 6.01 -20.04
N GLN A 4 12.96 5.60 -20.01
CA GLN A 4 11.89 6.37 -19.39
C GLN A 4 12.25 6.57 -17.91
N GLY A 5 12.40 7.83 -17.52
CA GLY A 5 12.88 8.23 -16.21
C GLY A 5 11.90 7.81 -15.11
N ILE A 6 12.43 7.16 -14.08
CA ILE A 6 11.71 6.86 -12.84
C ILE A 6 11.12 8.18 -12.31
N ARG A 7 9.80 8.25 -12.21
CA ARG A 7 9.09 9.39 -11.61
C ARG A 7 8.75 9.07 -10.15
N VAL A 8 9.34 9.82 -9.24
CA VAL A 8 9.07 9.72 -7.80
C VAL A 8 8.04 10.79 -7.45
N ASP A 9 6.87 10.37 -6.97
CA ASP A 9 5.89 11.28 -6.37
C ASP A 9 6.04 11.27 -4.85
N TYR A 10 6.14 12.46 -4.27
CA TYR A 10 6.41 12.66 -2.85
C TYR A 10 5.09 12.94 -2.11
N HIS A 11 4.21 11.93 -2.00
CA HIS A 11 3.17 11.97 -0.97
C HIS A 11 3.88 11.81 0.38
N ALA A 12 3.79 12.82 1.25
CA ALA A 12 4.67 13.09 2.40
C ALA A 12 4.78 12.02 3.53
N ALA A 13 4.52 10.74 3.28
CA ALA A 13 4.72 9.64 4.23
C ALA A 13 5.36 8.36 3.65
N TRP A 14 5.32 8.12 2.33
CA TRP A 14 5.88 6.91 1.70
C TRP A 14 6.00 7.07 0.16
N THR A 15 6.85 6.29 -0.48
CA THR A 15 7.16 6.39 -1.92
C THR A 15 6.69 5.15 -2.70
N CYS A 16 5.95 5.36 -3.80
CA CYS A 16 5.58 4.29 -4.73
C CYS A 16 6.46 4.31 -5.99
N VAL A 17 7.21 3.23 -6.21
CA VAL A 17 7.95 2.97 -7.46
C VAL A 17 7.15 1.97 -8.29
N THR A 18 6.85 2.32 -9.55
CA THR A 18 6.06 1.46 -10.45
C THR A 18 6.59 1.53 -11.87
N LEU A 19 6.35 0.46 -12.65
CA LEU A 19 6.56 0.43 -14.10
C LEU A 19 5.30 0.80 -14.90
N GLY A 20 4.11 0.62 -14.31
CA GLY A 20 2.81 1.01 -14.86
C GLY A 20 2.13 2.08 -14.00
N GLU A 21 1.77 3.22 -14.60
CA GLU A 21 1.21 4.37 -13.88
C GLU A 21 -0.25 4.14 -13.47
N GLU A 22 -1.00 3.37 -14.26
CA GLU A 22 -2.39 2.98 -14.00
C GLU A 22 -2.56 2.27 -12.65
N ARG A 23 -1.55 1.49 -12.22
CA ARG A 23 -1.52 0.77 -10.94
C ARG A 23 -1.55 1.69 -9.72
N ARG A 24 -1.17 2.96 -9.87
CA ARG A 24 -1.30 3.95 -8.79
C ARG A 24 -2.76 4.27 -8.50
N ILE A 25 -3.65 4.12 -9.49
CA ILE A 25 -5.09 4.33 -9.36
C ILE A 25 -5.78 3.02 -9.01
N GLU A 26 -5.52 1.95 -9.76
CA GLU A 26 -6.18 0.64 -9.58
C GLU A 26 -5.92 0.05 -8.20
N GLU A 27 -4.72 0.24 -7.67
CA GLU A 27 -4.28 -0.27 -6.37
C GLU A 27 -4.01 0.89 -5.39
N ALA A 28 -4.67 2.04 -5.59
CA ALA A 28 -4.66 3.10 -4.59
C ALA A 28 -5.13 2.53 -3.24
N ALA A 29 -4.70 3.10 -2.11
CA ALA A 29 -5.13 2.61 -0.79
C ALA A 29 -6.66 2.68 -0.66
N GLU A 30 -7.25 3.67 -1.31
CA GLU A 30 -8.68 3.94 -1.41
C GLU A 30 -9.45 2.90 -2.25
N ALA A 31 -8.76 2.08 -3.06
CA ALA A 31 -9.37 0.98 -3.80
C ALA A 31 -9.67 -0.25 -2.91
N TYR A 32 -9.10 -0.29 -1.70
CA TYR A 32 -9.30 -1.38 -0.75
C TYR A 32 -10.16 -0.94 0.44
N MET A 33 -10.75 -1.93 1.12
CA MET A 33 -11.36 -1.69 2.42
C MET A 33 -10.29 -1.25 3.45
N PRO A 34 -10.64 -0.36 4.39
CA PRO A 34 -9.75 -0.05 5.51
C PRO A 34 -9.36 -1.31 6.28
N ILE A 35 -8.06 -1.62 6.33
CA ILE A 35 -7.58 -2.88 6.93
C ILE A 35 -7.77 -2.94 8.45
N GLY A 36 -7.76 -1.79 9.15
CA GLY A 36 -7.94 -1.72 10.60
C GLY A 36 -9.25 -2.37 11.08
N PRO A 37 -10.42 -1.89 10.63
CA PRO A 37 -11.71 -2.51 10.96
C PRO A 37 -11.81 -4.01 10.62
N VAL A 38 -11.16 -4.44 9.54
CA VAL A 38 -11.12 -5.86 9.15
C VAL A 38 -10.33 -6.70 10.15
N ILE A 39 -9.20 -6.19 10.66
CA ILE A 39 -8.40 -6.83 11.71
C ILE A 39 -9.19 -6.83 13.02
N ASP A 40 -9.76 -5.68 13.41
CA ASP A 40 -10.49 -5.51 14.68
C ASP A 40 -11.64 -6.52 14.81
N ALA A 41 -12.41 -6.73 13.74
CA ALA A 41 -13.48 -7.71 13.71
C ALA A 41 -12.98 -9.15 13.93
N GLN A 42 -11.82 -9.50 13.39
CA GLN A 42 -11.24 -10.83 13.52
C GLN A 42 -10.60 -11.06 14.90
N GLU A 43 -10.00 -10.04 15.51
CA GLU A 43 -9.50 -10.10 16.89
C GLU A 43 -10.66 -10.24 17.88
N GLN A 44 -11.74 -9.49 17.70
CA GLN A 44 -12.95 -9.58 18.54
C GLN A 44 -13.60 -10.96 18.45
N ALA A 45 -13.54 -11.62 17.29
CA ALA A 45 -13.98 -13.00 17.11
C ALA A 45 -13.01 -14.04 17.68
N GLY A 46 -11.85 -13.64 18.22
CA GLY A 46 -10.83 -14.53 18.78
C GLY A 46 -10.09 -15.37 17.74
N LEU A 47 -10.14 -14.98 16.45
CA LEU A 47 -9.56 -15.76 15.35
C LEU A 47 -8.07 -15.46 15.14
N ILE A 48 -7.68 -14.21 15.36
CA ILE A 48 -6.31 -13.75 15.20
C ILE A 48 -5.89 -12.89 16.40
N ARG A 49 -4.58 -12.65 16.49
CA ARG A 49 -3.99 -11.67 17.41
C ARG A 49 -2.90 -10.90 16.67
N GLY A 50 -2.98 -9.58 16.74
CA GLY A 50 -1.98 -8.67 16.22
C GLY A 50 -0.65 -8.86 16.94
N ALA A 51 0.40 -9.09 16.15
CA ALA A 51 1.77 -9.18 16.67
C ALA A 51 2.48 -7.83 16.59
N VAL A 52 2.40 -7.15 15.44
CA VAL A 52 3.06 -5.88 15.15
C VAL A 52 2.22 -5.06 14.15
N ARG A 53 2.50 -3.76 14.08
CA ARG A 53 1.97 -2.86 13.05
C ARG A 53 3.13 -2.31 12.22
N LEU A 54 3.05 -2.46 10.90
CA LEU A 54 4.04 -1.94 9.96
C LEU A 54 3.51 -0.70 9.24
N LYS A 55 4.41 0.20 8.86
CA LYS A 55 4.13 1.36 8.01
C LYS A 55 5.11 1.35 6.84
N PRO A 56 4.64 1.46 5.58
CA PRO A 56 5.55 1.46 4.44
C PRO A 56 6.36 2.75 4.37
N TRP A 57 7.60 2.65 3.92
CA TRP A 57 8.40 3.79 3.46
C TRP A 57 8.52 3.81 1.95
N ILE A 58 8.67 2.63 1.33
CA ILE A 58 8.76 2.47 -0.12
C ILE A 58 7.96 1.23 -0.50
N THR A 59 7.18 1.30 -1.58
CA THR A 59 6.52 0.14 -2.20
C THR A 59 6.92 0.03 -3.67
N PHE A 60 6.90 -1.20 -4.17
CA PHE A 60 7.13 -1.49 -5.58
C PHE A 60 5.89 -2.16 -6.15
N LYS A 61 5.38 -1.64 -7.27
CA LYS A 61 4.28 -2.22 -8.05
C LYS A 61 4.80 -2.61 -9.43
N ALA A 62 4.41 -3.80 -9.88
CA ALA A 62 4.80 -4.35 -11.18
C ALA A 62 3.72 -4.07 -12.23
#